data_AF-A0A2D4PE46-F1
#
_entry.id   AF-A0A2D4PE46-F1
#
_cell.length_a   1.000
_cell.length_b   1.000
_cell.length_c   1.000
_cell.angle_alpha   90.00
_cell.angle_beta   90.00
_cell.angle_gamma   90.00
#
_symmetry.space_group_name_H-M   'P 1'
#
loop_
_entity.id
_entity.type
_entity.pdbx_description
1 polymer ?
#
loop_
_entity_poly.entity_id
_entity_poly.type
_entity_poly.pdbx_seq_one_letter_code
_entity_poly.pdbx_strand_id
1 'polypeptide(L)'
;MEELEKRIRQRLELRNSYEEQLASRKMLLQALKEEEAAFGQAMLAKFAEDDRIEQMNAQKRRMKQLEHRREVEKLIQERRKQVIADKERELEERQIEERRRGTVADIIEEERQKLLKEHAVKLLGYLPRGILKDEQDVHMLGEEFRQAYQKRPGDGLSEIN
;
A
#
# COMPACT_ATOMS: atom_id res chain seq x y z
N MET A 1 -23.71 109.32 3.19
CA MET A 1 -23.16 108.57 2.03
C MET A 1 -22.22 107.45 2.48
N GLU A 2 -21.25 107.71 3.37
CA GLU A 2 -20.30 106.68 3.86
C GLU A 2 -20.92 105.47 4.57
N GLU A 3 -21.99 105.64 5.36
CA GLU A 3 -22.62 104.51 6.07
C GLU A 3 -23.28 103.49 5.12
N LEU A 4 -23.79 103.97 3.99
CA LEU A 4 -24.41 103.12 2.97
C LEU A 4 -23.34 102.29 2.25
N GLU A 5 -22.20 102.90 1.93
CA GLU A 5 -21.05 102.22 1.32
C GLU A 5 -20.45 101.15 2.25
N LYS A 6 -20.33 101.44 3.56
CA LYS A 6 -19.87 100.46 4.56
C LYS A 6 -20.80 99.25 4.64
N ARG A 7 -22.12 99.45 4.62
CA ARG A 7 -23.10 98.35 4.61
C ARG A 7 -23.03 97.52 3.33
N ILE A 8 -22.79 98.16 2.18
CA ILE A 8 -22.62 97.46 0.90
C ILE A 8 -21.34 96.61 0.91
N ARG A 9 -20.22 97.14 1.41
CA ARG A 9 -18.96 96.37 1.54
C ARG A 9 -19.12 95.18 2.47
N GLN A 10 -19.70 95.37 3.65
CA GLN A 10 -19.96 94.28 4.61
C GLN A 10 -20.83 93.17 4.00
N ARG A 11 -21.86 93.54 3.22
CA ARG A 11 -22.71 92.55 2.53
C ARG A 11 -21.95 91.79 1.44
N LEU A 12 -21.06 92.45 0.71
CA LEU A 12 -20.21 91.81 -0.30
C LEU A 12 -19.19 90.88 0.33
N GLU A 13 -18.54 91.27 1.41
CA GLU A 13 -17.60 90.43 2.18
C GLU A 13 -18.27 89.18 2.74
N LEU A 14 -19.49 89.33 3.30
CA LEU A 14 -20.28 88.20 3.78
C LEU A 14 -20.68 87.23 2.66
N ARG A 15 -21.01 87.76 1.48
CA ARG A 15 -21.32 86.93 0.32
C ARG A 15 -20.09 86.18 -0.21
N ASN A 16 -18.97 86.87 -0.36
CA ASN A 16 -17.72 86.29 -0.85
C ASN A 16 -17.22 85.19 0.10
N SER A 17 -17.22 85.44 1.41
CA SER A 17 -16.83 84.43 2.41
C SER A 17 -17.77 83.21 2.41
N TYR A 18 -19.06 83.40 2.18
CA TYR A 18 -20.00 82.27 2.02
C TYR A 18 -19.72 81.45 0.75
N GLU A 19 -19.46 82.11 -0.38
CA GLU A 19 -19.10 81.46 -1.64
C GLU A 19 -17.77 80.69 -1.51
N GLU A 20 -16.76 81.26 -0.84
CA GLU A 20 -15.48 80.61 -0.53
C GLU A 20 -15.66 79.39 0.38
N GLN A 21 -16.50 79.48 1.42
CA GLN A 21 -16.81 78.35 2.29
C GLN A 21 -17.51 77.21 1.54
N LEU A 22 -18.46 77.53 0.65
CA LEU A 22 -19.13 76.54 -0.19
C LEU A 22 -18.17 75.86 -1.16
N ALA A 23 -17.30 76.64 -1.82
CA ALA A 23 -16.27 76.10 -2.71
C ALA A 23 -15.32 75.18 -1.96
N SER A 24 -14.86 75.59 -0.76
CA SER A 24 -13.97 74.79 0.08
C SER A 24 -14.61 73.48 0.51
N ARG A 25 -15.89 73.50 0.94
CA ARG A 25 -16.64 72.28 1.27
C ARG A 25 -16.81 71.36 0.07
N LYS A 26 -17.07 71.92 -1.11
CA LYS A 26 -17.20 71.13 -2.34
C LYS A 26 -15.88 70.44 -2.71
N MET A 27 -14.76 71.15 -2.61
CA MET A 27 -13.43 70.58 -2.86
C MET A 27 -13.11 69.45 -1.89
N LEU A 28 -13.38 69.64 -0.59
CA LEU A 28 -13.20 68.58 0.42
C LEU A 28 -14.04 67.35 0.12
N LEU A 29 -15.33 67.52 -0.24
CA LEU A 29 -16.20 66.40 -0.60
C LEU A 29 -15.74 65.68 -1.87
N GLN A 30 -15.16 66.39 -2.83
CA GLN A 30 -14.59 65.78 -4.03
C GLN A 30 -13.33 64.99 -3.70
N ALA A 31 -12.42 65.56 -2.92
CA ALA A 31 -11.21 64.87 -2.47
C ALA A 31 -11.54 63.59 -1.69
N LEU A 32 -12.50 63.64 -0.75
CA LEU A 32 -12.94 62.46 -0.01
C LEU A 32 -13.50 61.37 -0.92
N LYS A 33 -14.30 61.72 -1.93
CA LYS A 33 -14.83 60.76 -2.91
C LYS A 33 -13.73 60.12 -3.75
N GLU A 34 -12.73 60.89 -4.13
CA GLU A 34 -11.57 60.39 -4.89
C GLU A 34 -10.72 59.46 -4.04
N GLU A 35 -10.49 59.79 -2.77
CA GLU A 35 -9.80 58.93 -1.80
C GLU A 35 -10.56 57.63 -1.56
N GLU A 36 -11.88 57.69 -1.34
CA GLU A 36 -12.73 56.50 -1.18
C GLU A 36 -12.71 55.61 -2.43
N ALA A 37 -12.78 56.21 -3.62
CA ALA A 37 -12.73 55.47 -4.88
C ALA A 37 -11.36 54.81 -5.09
N ALA A 38 -10.26 55.53 -4.82
CA ALA A 38 -8.90 55.00 -4.91
C ALA A 38 -8.68 53.86 -3.89
N PHE A 39 -9.15 54.03 -2.67
CA PHE A 39 -9.10 52.99 -1.64
C PHE A 39 -9.89 51.75 -2.03
N GLY A 40 -11.11 51.94 -2.56
CA GLY A 40 -11.95 50.85 -3.05
C GLY A 40 -11.27 50.06 -4.17
N GLN A 41 -10.66 50.75 -5.14
CA GLN A 41 -9.89 50.12 -6.22
C GLN A 41 -8.69 49.35 -5.70
N ALA A 42 -7.92 49.92 -4.76
CA ALA A 42 -6.77 49.25 -4.15
C ALA A 42 -7.17 47.98 -3.40
N MET A 43 -8.28 48.03 -2.64
CA MET A 43 -8.79 46.85 -1.93
C MET A 43 -9.27 45.76 -2.88
N LEU A 44 -9.97 46.11 -3.96
CA LEU A 44 -10.38 45.15 -4.99
C LEU A 44 -9.17 44.48 -5.66
N ALA A 45 -8.13 45.25 -5.98
CA ALA A 45 -6.91 44.72 -6.55
C ALA A 45 -6.22 43.74 -5.60
N LYS A 46 -6.14 44.09 -4.31
CA LYS A 46 -5.58 43.20 -3.27
C LYS A 46 -6.35 41.88 -3.17
N PHE A 47 -7.68 41.94 -3.12
CA PHE A 47 -8.49 40.72 -3.04
C PHE A 47 -8.34 39.84 -4.28
N ALA A 48 -8.24 40.43 -5.48
CA ALA A 48 -8.00 39.67 -6.69
C ALA A 48 -6.62 38.97 -6.69
N GLU A 49 -5.59 39.61 -6.10
CA GLU A 49 -4.27 39.01 -5.91
C GLU A 49 -4.32 37.86 -4.90
N ASP A 50 -4.94 38.08 -3.74
CA ASP A 50 -5.09 37.08 -2.69
C ASP A 50 -5.87 35.84 -3.20
N ASP A 51 -6.97 36.04 -3.92
CA ASP A 51 -7.76 34.96 -4.52
C ASP A 51 -6.94 34.13 -5.51
N ARG A 52 -6.11 34.78 -6.33
CA ARG A 52 -5.22 34.10 -7.27
C ARG A 52 -4.19 33.24 -6.53
N ILE A 53 -3.60 33.77 -5.45
CA ILE A 53 -2.64 33.04 -4.62
C ILE A 53 -3.32 31.85 -3.94
N GLU A 54 -4.54 32.02 -3.43
CA GLU A 54 -5.29 30.95 -2.79
C GLU A 54 -5.60 29.81 -3.78
N GLN A 55 -6.05 30.13 -4.99
CA GLN A 55 -6.30 29.15 -6.05
C GLN A 55 -5.03 28.34 -6.38
N MET A 56 -3.89 29.01 -6.53
CA MET A 56 -2.61 28.35 -6.79
C MET A 56 -2.18 27.45 -5.61
N ASN A 57 -2.35 27.91 -4.38
CA ASN A 57 -2.04 27.12 -3.18
C ASN A 57 -2.95 25.90 -3.05
N ALA A 58 -4.24 26.03 -3.35
CA ALA A 58 -5.18 24.92 -3.36
C ALA A 58 -4.79 23.87 -4.41
N GLN A 59 -4.43 24.29 -5.63
CA GLN A 59 -3.94 23.38 -6.67
C GLN A 59 -2.66 22.67 -6.23
N LYS A 60 -1.68 23.41 -5.68
CA LYS A 60 -0.41 22.84 -5.19
C LYS A 60 -0.63 21.81 -4.09
N ARG A 61 -1.55 22.06 -3.15
CA ARG A 61 -1.92 21.11 -2.10
C ARG A 61 -2.53 19.84 -2.69
N ARG A 62 -3.45 19.97 -3.65
CA ARG A 62 -4.07 18.82 -4.34
C ARG A 62 -3.02 17.99 -5.08
N MET A 63 -2.10 18.63 -5.80
CA MET A 63 -1.02 17.94 -6.51
C MET A 63 -0.10 17.16 -5.55
N LYS A 64 0.34 17.79 -4.45
CA LYS A 64 1.15 17.10 -3.44
C LYS A 64 0.43 15.90 -2.83
N GLN A 65 -0.85 16.03 -2.49
CA GLN A 65 -1.62 14.91 -1.95
C GLN A 65 -1.72 13.75 -2.96
N LEU A 66 -1.88 14.06 -4.25
CA LEU A 66 -1.92 13.07 -5.31
C LEU A 66 -0.57 12.37 -5.49
N GLU A 67 0.54 13.12 -5.42
CA GLU A 67 1.90 12.57 -5.45
C GLU A 67 2.14 11.62 -4.27
N HIS A 68 1.85 12.07 -3.05
CA HIS A 68 2.00 11.25 -1.85
C HIS A 68 1.13 9.98 -1.93
N ARG A 69 -0.11 10.08 -2.43
CA ARG A 69 -0.98 8.92 -2.63
C ARG A 69 -0.37 7.94 -3.64
N ARG A 70 0.16 8.44 -4.76
CA ARG A 70 0.82 7.60 -5.78
C ARG A 70 2.07 6.92 -5.25
N GLU A 71 2.88 7.60 -4.44
CA GLU A 71 4.07 7.03 -3.81
C GLU A 71 3.71 5.91 -2.83
N VAL A 72 2.71 6.14 -1.97
CA VAL A 72 2.20 5.11 -1.05
C VAL A 72 1.66 3.91 -1.82
N GLU A 73 0.92 4.14 -2.90
CA GLU A 73 0.39 3.06 -3.74
C GLU A 73 1.51 2.24 -4.38
N LYS A 74 2.57 2.88 -4.88
CA LYS A 74 3.78 2.19 -5.39
C LYS A 74 4.42 1.32 -4.33
N LEU A 75 4.63 1.83 -3.12
CA LEU A 75 5.21 1.07 -2.01
C LEU A 75 4.35 -0.16 -1.63
N ILE A 76 3.03 -0.01 -1.64
CA ILE A 76 2.10 -1.12 -1.39
C ILE A 76 2.22 -2.17 -2.51
N GLN A 77 2.29 -1.74 -3.76
CA GLN A 77 2.45 -2.65 -4.91
C GLN A 77 3.79 -3.38 -4.87
N GLU A 78 4.89 -2.70 -4.56
CA GLU A 78 6.21 -3.30 -4.39
C GLU A 78 6.22 -4.33 -3.27
N ARG A 79 5.63 -4.01 -2.11
CA ARG A 79 5.50 -4.95 -1.00
C ARG A 79 4.69 -6.18 -1.39
N ARG A 80 3.59 -6.01 -2.14
CA ARG A 80 2.79 -7.14 -2.65
C ARG A 80 3.61 -8.02 -3.59
N LYS A 81 4.38 -7.42 -4.50
CA LYS A 81 5.26 -8.16 -5.42
C LYS A 81 6.33 -8.95 -4.67
N GLN A 82 6.95 -8.34 -3.66
CA GLN A 82 7.94 -9.02 -2.80
C GLN A 82 7.32 -10.23 -2.10
N VAL A 83 6.16 -10.07 -1.46
CA VAL A 83 5.49 -11.19 -0.77
C VAL A 83 5.12 -12.31 -1.74
N ILE A 84 4.70 -12.00 -2.97
CA ILE A 84 4.42 -13.02 -3.98
C ILE A 84 5.70 -13.74 -4.39
N ALA A 85 6.78 -13.00 -4.70
CA ALA A 85 8.06 -13.57 -5.09
C ALA A 85 8.67 -14.45 -3.98
N ASP A 86 8.56 -14.03 -2.71
CA ASP A 86 9.04 -14.80 -1.57
C ASP A 86 8.27 -16.12 -1.41
N LYS A 87 6.93 -16.07 -1.58
CA LYS A 87 6.09 -17.28 -1.56
C LYS A 87 6.40 -18.23 -2.71
N GLU A 88 6.64 -17.70 -3.90
CA GLU A 88 7.03 -18.52 -5.07
C GLU A 88 8.37 -19.22 -4.82
N ARG A 89 9.36 -18.51 -4.27
CA ARG A 89 10.65 -19.09 -3.88
C ARG A 89 10.52 -20.17 -2.83
N GLU A 90 9.75 -19.92 -1.76
CA GLU A 90 9.51 -20.92 -0.70
C GLU A 90 8.85 -22.19 -1.27
N LEU A 91 7.91 -22.02 -2.21
CA LEU A 91 7.24 -23.15 -2.85
C LEU A 91 8.17 -23.94 -3.77
N GLU A 92 9.05 -23.26 -4.53
CA GLU A 92 10.09 -23.90 -5.34
C GLU A 92 11.09 -24.68 -4.47
N GLU A 93 11.58 -24.08 -3.38
CA GLU A 93 12.49 -24.74 -2.44
C GLU A 93 11.85 -25.99 -1.84
N ARG A 94 10.58 -25.90 -1.43
CA ARG A 94 9.83 -27.04 -0.92
C ARG A 94 9.68 -28.14 -1.98
N GLN A 95 9.40 -27.79 -3.23
CA GLN A 95 9.33 -28.79 -4.31
C GLN A 95 10.67 -29.47 -4.56
N ILE A 96 11.77 -28.73 -4.52
CA ILE A 96 13.12 -29.29 -4.67
C ILE A 96 13.43 -30.23 -3.52
N GLU A 97 13.07 -29.86 -2.29
CA GLU A 97 13.29 -30.71 -1.12
C GLU A 97 12.45 -31.99 -1.17
N GLU A 98 11.17 -31.90 -1.54
CA GLU A 98 10.30 -33.06 -1.76
C GLU A 98 10.87 -34.00 -2.83
N ARG A 99 11.36 -33.46 -3.96
CA ARG A 99 12.03 -34.27 -4.99
C ARG A 99 13.27 -34.97 -4.46
N ARG A 100 14.12 -34.26 -3.70
CA ARG A 100 15.32 -34.85 -3.08
C ARG A 100 14.96 -35.96 -2.10
N ARG A 101 13.94 -35.73 -1.26
CA ARG A 101 13.42 -36.75 -0.32
C ARG A 101 12.90 -37.97 -1.06
N GLY A 102 12.16 -37.77 -2.16
CA GLY A 102 11.72 -38.85 -3.05
C GLY A 102 12.89 -39.66 -3.60
N THR A 103 13.89 -39.00 -4.18
CA THR A 103 15.08 -39.69 -4.71
C THR A 103 15.83 -40.47 -3.62
N VAL A 104 15.97 -39.92 -2.42
CA VAL A 104 16.60 -40.63 -1.30
C VAL A 104 15.76 -41.84 -0.87
N ALA A 105 14.43 -41.70 -0.82
CA ALA A 105 13.55 -42.81 -0.49
C ALA A 105 13.62 -43.93 -1.53
N ASP A 106 13.70 -43.59 -2.82
CA ASP A 106 13.87 -44.56 -3.92
C ASP A 106 15.19 -45.33 -3.76
N ILE A 107 16.31 -44.63 -3.50
CA ILE A 107 17.62 -45.27 -3.26
C ILE A 107 17.58 -46.21 -2.05
N ILE A 108 16.94 -45.79 -0.95
CA ILE A 108 16.81 -46.62 0.26
C ILE A 108 15.99 -47.87 -0.04
N GLU A 109 14.93 -47.75 -0.82
CA GLU A 109 14.06 -48.88 -1.19
C GLU A 109 14.79 -49.86 -2.13
N GLU A 110 15.58 -49.35 -3.08
CA GLU A 110 16.45 -50.17 -3.94
C GLU A 110 17.48 -50.96 -3.11
N GLU A 111 18.19 -50.30 -2.19
CA GLU A 111 19.15 -50.96 -1.30
C GLU A 111 18.46 -51.94 -0.34
N ARG A 112 17.26 -51.63 0.15
CA ARG A 112 16.45 -52.57 0.95
C ARG A 112 16.16 -53.85 0.18
N GLN A 113 15.69 -53.73 -1.07
CA GLN A 113 15.40 -54.89 -1.92
C GLN A 113 16.65 -55.72 -2.20
N LYS A 114 17.79 -55.06 -2.44
CA LYS A 114 19.07 -55.73 -2.65
C LYS A 114 19.50 -56.54 -1.43
N LEU A 115 19.45 -55.94 -0.23
CA LEU A 115 19.76 -56.62 1.03
C LEU A 115 18.83 -57.81 1.28
N LEU A 116 17.54 -57.67 0.98
CA LEU A 116 16.58 -58.76 1.11
C LEU A 116 16.92 -59.92 0.17
N LYS A 117 17.23 -59.66 -1.10
CA LYS A 117 17.64 -60.72 -2.03
C LYS A 117 18.89 -61.46 -1.57
N GLU A 118 19.89 -60.75 -1.06
CA GLU A 118 21.17 -61.33 -0.66
C GLU A 118 21.10 -62.13 0.65
N HIS A 119 20.31 -61.64 1.63
CA HIS A 119 20.33 -62.17 2.99
C HIS A 119 19.05 -62.90 3.41
N ALA A 120 17.90 -62.63 2.80
CA ALA A 120 16.64 -63.22 3.26
C ALA A 120 16.68 -64.75 3.18
N VAL A 121 17.18 -65.31 2.07
CA VAL A 121 17.25 -66.78 1.88
C VAL A 121 18.00 -67.49 3.01
N LYS A 122 19.06 -66.86 3.56
CA LYS A 122 19.84 -67.40 4.69
C LYS A 122 19.14 -67.26 6.04
N LEU A 123 18.14 -66.38 6.13
CA LEU A 123 17.40 -66.02 7.34
C LEU A 123 15.94 -66.53 7.32
N LEU A 124 15.61 -67.48 6.44
CA LEU A 124 14.28 -68.10 6.36
C LEU A 124 13.90 -68.68 7.74
N GLY A 125 12.77 -68.21 8.29
CA GLY A 125 12.27 -68.60 9.62
C GLY A 125 12.74 -67.74 10.82
N TYR A 126 13.74 -66.86 10.63
CA TYR A 126 14.27 -65.99 11.69
C TYR A 126 14.12 -64.49 11.37
N LEU A 127 13.31 -64.14 10.36
CA LEU A 127 13.13 -62.76 9.95
C LEU A 127 12.17 -62.02 10.92
N PRO A 128 12.54 -60.83 11.43
CA PRO A 128 11.66 -60.03 12.28
C PRO A 128 10.37 -59.62 11.57
N ARG A 129 9.29 -59.45 12.35
CA ARG A 129 8.00 -58.96 11.86
C ARG A 129 8.16 -57.50 11.38
N GLY A 130 7.60 -57.17 10.21
CA GLY A 130 7.62 -55.81 9.63
C GLY A 130 8.74 -55.54 8.61
N ILE A 131 9.61 -56.51 8.32
CA ILE A 131 10.66 -56.36 7.29
C ILE A 131 10.11 -56.49 5.85
N LEU A 132 9.11 -57.35 5.67
CA LEU A 132 8.36 -57.51 4.42
C LEU A 132 7.16 -56.56 4.48
N LYS A 133 7.10 -55.59 3.56
CA LYS A 133 6.05 -54.55 3.55
C LYS A 133 4.82 -55.05 2.83
N ASP A 134 4.99 -55.52 1.60
CA ASP A 134 3.91 -55.89 0.70
C ASP A 134 4.07 -57.33 0.18
N GLU A 135 2.99 -57.89 -0.38
CA GLU A 135 3.03 -59.22 -1.02
C GLU A 135 4.08 -59.30 -2.14
N GLN A 136 4.39 -58.17 -2.79
CA GLN A 136 5.42 -58.07 -3.82
C GLN A 136 6.82 -58.45 -3.30
N ASP A 137 7.15 -58.09 -2.06
CA ASP A 137 8.42 -58.46 -1.43
C ASP A 137 8.53 -59.98 -1.27
N VAL A 138 7.41 -60.64 -0.92
CA VAL A 138 7.33 -62.10 -0.76
C VAL A 138 7.48 -62.78 -2.12
N HIS A 139 6.84 -62.23 -3.16
CA HIS A 139 6.96 -62.77 -4.52
C HIS A 139 8.39 -62.67 -5.08
N MET A 140 9.13 -61.61 -4.74
CA MET A 140 10.51 -61.38 -5.20
C MET A 140 11.53 -62.37 -4.62
N LEU A 141 11.28 -62.92 -3.42
CA LEU A 141 12.21 -63.78 -2.68
C LEU A 141 12.12 -65.27 -3.02
N GLY A 142 11.16 -65.66 -3.88
CA GLY A 142 11.01 -67.04 -4.38
C GLY A 142 9.88 -67.85 -3.74
N GLU A 143 9.63 -69.04 -4.30
CA GLU A 143 8.53 -69.94 -3.90
C GLU A 143 8.65 -70.42 -2.44
N GLU A 144 9.87 -70.59 -1.92
CA GLU A 144 10.13 -71.07 -0.55
C GLU A 144 9.63 -70.07 0.51
N PHE A 145 9.81 -68.77 0.27
CA PHE A 145 9.25 -67.71 1.12
C PHE A 145 7.73 -67.66 1.05
N ARG A 146 7.19 -67.88 -0.15
CA ARG A 146 5.75 -67.88 -0.38
C ARG A 146 5.06 -69.00 0.39
N GLN A 147 5.71 -70.16 0.54
CA GLN A 147 5.20 -71.29 1.33
C GLN A 147 5.39 -71.08 2.84
N ALA A 148 6.54 -70.55 3.27
CA ALA A 148 6.84 -70.33 4.69
C ALA A 148 6.01 -69.21 5.33
N TYR A 149 5.73 -68.14 4.56
CA TYR A 149 4.97 -66.96 5.01
C TYR A 149 3.56 -66.89 4.40
N GLN A 150 3.10 -67.93 3.70
CA GLN A 150 1.69 -68.06 3.35
C GLN A 150 0.88 -68.06 4.64
N LYS A 151 -0.03 -67.09 4.79
CA LYS A 151 -0.92 -66.99 5.95
C LYS A 151 -1.54 -68.37 6.23
N ARG A 152 -1.13 -69.04 7.31
CA ARG A 152 -1.95 -70.10 7.89
C ARG A 152 -3.26 -69.44 8.34
N PRO A 153 -4.43 -69.96 7.93
CA PRO A 153 -5.71 -69.42 8.37
C PRO A 153 -5.84 -69.72 9.86
N GLY A 154 -5.42 -68.78 10.72
CA GLY A 154 -5.48 -68.95 12.17
C GLY A 154 -4.60 -68.03 13.01
N ASP A 155 -3.55 -67.40 12.46
CA ASP A 155 -2.67 -66.55 13.27
C ASP A 155 -3.13 -65.09 13.22
N GLY A 156 -4.09 -64.78 14.09
CA GLY A 156 -4.61 -63.43 14.30
C GLY A 156 -3.49 -62.48 14.73
N LEU A 157 -3.39 -61.35 14.04
CA LEU A 157 -2.65 -60.19 14.53
C LEU A 157 -3.29 -59.74 15.84
N SER A 158 -2.68 -60.10 16.97
CA SER A 158 -2.92 -59.43 18.23
C SER A 158 -2.51 -57.97 18.05
N GLU A 159 -3.51 -57.09 17.92
CA GLU A 159 -3.38 -55.66 18.09
C GLU A 159 -2.74 -55.41 19.46
N ILE A 160 -1.56 -54.79 19.46
CA ILE A 160 -0.96 -54.25 20.69
C ILE A 160 -0.85 -52.75 20.47
N ASN A 161 -1.51 -52.03 21.38
CA ASN A 161 -1.63 -50.58 21.53
C ASN A 161 -0.36 -49.78 21.21
#